data_AF-A0A382ZKG2-F1
#
_entry.id   AF-A0A382ZKG2-F1
#
_cell.length_a   1.000
_cell.length_b   1.000
_cell.length_c   1.000
_cell.angle_alpha   90.00
_cell.angle_beta   90.00
_cell.angle_gamma   90.00
#
_symmetry.space_group_name_H-M   'P 1'
#
loop_
_entity.id
_entity.type
_entity.pdbx_description
1 polymer ?
#
loop_
_entity_poly.entity_id
_entity_poly.type
_entity_poly.pdbx_seq_one_letter_code
_entity_poly.pdbx_strand_id
1 'polypeptide(L)'
;MIITSHLRLVSVFVVQAITVLSLVGCQFMGPKDTKDSDMISISHEAAKNLMTQSKNRLEAGQMILTSFANIDDLTKSSTFGRIVAQQVGSGFSSQGHH
;
A
#
# COMPACT_ATOMS: atom_id res chain seq x y z
N MET A 1 -42.12 5.60 43.81
CA MET A 1 -42.06 5.14 42.41
C MET A 1 -41.49 6.19 41.43
N ILE A 2 -41.50 7.49 41.76
CA ILE A 2 -41.01 8.58 40.89
C ILE A 2 -39.46 8.64 40.83
N ILE A 3 -38.78 8.47 41.97
CA ILE A 3 -37.30 8.55 42.09
C ILE A 3 -36.55 7.49 41.25
N THR A 4 -37.07 6.26 41.16
CA THR A 4 -36.47 5.18 40.36
C THR A 4 -36.60 5.43 38.85
N SER A 5 -37.61 6.18 38.41
CA SER A 5 -37.80 6.57 37.00
C SER A 5 -36.79 7.63 36.57
N HIS A 6 -36.51 8.62 37.43
CA HIS A 6 -35.51 9.65 37.15
C HIS A 6 -34.09 9.07 37.11
N LEU A 7 -33.76 8.12 37.99
CA LEU A 7 -32.45 7.47 38.01
C LEU A 7 -32.19 6.62 36.75
N ARG A 8 -33.23 5.96 36.21
CA ARG A 8 -33.18 5.25 34.93
C ARG A 8 -33.04 6.19 33.74
N LEU A 9 -33.72 7.34 33.76
CA LEU A 9 -33.63 8.34 32.71
C LEU A 9 -32.22 8.92 32.60
N VAL A 10 -31.62 9.30 33.74
CA VAL A 10 -30.24 9.82 33.79
C VAL A 10 -29.23 8.79 33.29
N SER A 11 -29.38 7.52 33.67
CA SER A 11 -28.51 6.44 33.19
C SER A 11 -28.56 6.27 31.66
N VAL A 12 -29.75 6.39 31.04
CA VAL A 12 -29.89 6.30 29.58
C VAL A 12 -29.20 7.47 28.88
N PHE A 13 -29.34 8.69 29.39
CA PHE A 13 -28.67 9.87 28.83
C PHE A 13 -27.15 9.79 28.92
N VAL A 14 -26.61 9.26 30.03
CA VAL A 14 -25.15 9.06 30.20
C VAL A 14 -24.61 8.02 29.23
N VAL A 15 -25.30 6.89 29.05
CA VAL A 15 -24.89 5.84 28.10
C VAL A 15 -24.93 6.35 26.65
N GLN A 16 -25.94 7.15 26.30
CA GLN A 16 -26.05 7.76 24.98
C GLN A 16 -24.88 8.75 24.72
N ALA A 17 -24.55 9.59 25.70
CA ALA A 17 -23.43 10.53 25.58
C ALA A 17 -22.07 9.85 25.37
N ILE A 18 -21.79 8.78 26.13
CA ILE A 18 -20.54 8.01 26.01
C ILE A 18 -20.41 7.36 24.64
N THR A 19 -21.53 6.84 24.10
CA THR A 19 -21.54 6.20 22.79
C THR A 19 -21.19 7.20 21.68
N VAL A 20 -21.74 8.42 21.73
CA VAL A 20 -21.45 9.46 20.72
C VAL A 20 -19.97 9.92 20.78
N LEU A 21 -19.37 10.01 21.96
CA LEU A 21 -17.95 10.39 22.11
C LEU A 21 -16.98 9.36 21.51
N SER A 22 -17.37 8.08 21.42
CA SER A 22 -16.49 7.03 20.90
C SER A 22 -16.34 7.04 19.37
N LEU A 23 -17.21 7.72 18.62
CA LEU A 23 -17.16 7.76 17.15
C LEU A 23 -16.25 8.86 16.57
N VAL A 24 -15.83 9.85 17.36
CA VAL A 24 -15.08 11.03 16.85
C VAL A 24 -13.55 10.85 16.79
N GLY A 25 -13.02 9.69 17.20
CA GLY A 25 -11.57 9.48 17.32
C GLY A 25 -10.81 9.21 16.02
N CYS A 26 -11.47 8.71 14.96
CA CYS A 26 -10.76 8.24 13.76
C CYS A 26 -10.31 9.34 12.78
N GLN A 27 -10.74 10.59 12.94
CA GLN A 27 -10.48 11.65 11.96
C GLN A 27 -9.31 12.58 12.32
N PHE A 28 -8.69 12.41 13.49
CA PHE A 28 -7.64 13.32 13.98
C PHE A 28 -6.21 12.96 13.54
N MET A 29 -6.04 11.88 12.77
CA MET A 29 -4.75 11.57 12.13
C MET A 29 -4.68 12.32 10.80
N GLY A 30 -4.20 13.56 10.85
CA GLY A 30 -3.87 14.33 9.65
C GLY A 30 -2.84 13.61 8.78
N PRO A 31 -2.73 13.98 7.48
CA PRO A 31 -1.74 13.40 6.59
C PRO A 31 -0.34 13.59 7.19
N LYS A 32 0.39 12.50 7.41
CA LYS A 32 1.82 12.60 7.70
C LYS A 32 2.52 12.95 6.40
N ASP A 33 3.26 14.06 6.38
CA ASP A 33 4.18 14.37 5.29
C ASP A 33 5.24 13.27 5.20
N THR A 34 4.99 12.28 4.35
CA THR A 34 5.97 11.27 4.00
C THR A 34 6.88 11.84 2.93
N LYS A 35 8.19 11.85 3.19
CA LYS A 35 9.19 12.24 2.20
C LYS A 35 9.00 11.39 0.94
N ASP A 36 8.89 12.07 -0.21
CA ASP A 36 8.76 11.39 -1.49
C ASP A 36 9.98 10.50 -1.73
N SER A 37 9.71 9.28 -2.16
CA SER A 37 10.72 8.25 -2.36
C SER A 37 11.11 8.24 -3.83
N ASP A 38 12.42 8.24 -4.11
CA ASP A 38 12.91 8.10 -5.48
C ASP A 38 12.66 6.67 -5.97
N MET A 39 11.50 6.51 -6.61
CA MET A 39 11.01 5.24 -7.12
C MET A 39 11.93 4.63 -8.18
N ILE A 40 12.63 5.47 -8.96
CA ILE A 40 13.54 5.01 -10.01
C ILE A 40 14.75 4.35 -9.35
N SER A 41 15.39 5.07 -8.44
CA SER A 41 16.57 4.59 -7.71
C SER A 41 16.27 3.30 -6.94
N ILE A 42 15.17 3.28 -6.18
CA ILE A 42 14.75 2.11 -5.39
C ILE A 42 14.44 0.91 -6.30
N SER A 43 13.81 1.12 -7.46
CA SER A 43 13.48 0.02 -8.38
C SER A 43 14.72 -0.56 -9.06
N HIS A 44 15.68 0.30 -9.44
CA HIS A 44 16.96 -0.15 -9.99
C HIS A 44 17.80 -0.89 -8.94
N GLU A 45 17.79 -0.43 -7.68
CA GLU A 45 18.43 -1.14 -6.57
C GLU A 45 17.79 -2.51 -6.34
N ALA A 46 16.45 -2.58 -6.36
CA ALA A 46 15.73 -3.84 -6.27
C ALA A 46 16.11 -4.80 -7.40
N ALA A 47 16.21 -4.31 -8.64
CA ALA A 47 16.66 -5.12 -9.78
C ALA A 47 18.08 -5.68 -9.56
N LYS A 48 19.03 -4.85 -9.11
CA LYS A 48 20.41 -5.28 -8.79
C LYS A 48 20.43 -6.36 -7.69
N ASN A 49 19.60 -6.19 -6.66
CA ASN A 49 19.48 -7.17 -5.58
C ASN A 49 18.90 -8.49 -6.08
N LEU A 50 17.91 -8.45 -6.97
CA LEU A 50 17.34 -9.65 -7.60
C LEU A 50 18.36 -10.38 -8.49
N MET A 51 19.15 -9.65 -9.28
CA MET A 51 20.24 -10.24 -10.07
C MET A 51 21.27 -10.94 -9.20
N THR A 52 21.69 -10.27 -8.12
CA THR A 52 22.71 -10.79 -7.20
C THR A 52 22.25 -12.10 -6.57
N GLN A 53 20.98 -12.16 -6.15
CA GLN A 53 20.36 -13.38 -5.61
C GLN A 53 20.18 -14.47 -6.67
N SER A 54 20.09 -14.09 -7.95
CA SER A 54 19.84 -15.00 -9.06
C SER A 54 21.09 -15.38 -9.84
N LYS A 55 22.29 -14.96 -9.41
CA LYS A 55 23.55 -15.07 -10.16
C LYS A 55 23.90 -16.48 -10.66
N ASN A 56 23.45 -17.53 -9.96
CA ASN A 56 23.68 -18.94 -10.33
C ASN A 56 22.45 -19.61 -10.96
N ARG A 57 21.36 -18.87 -11.17
CA ARG A 57 20.05 -19.37 -11.65
C ARG A 57 19.56 -18.65 -12.91
N LEU A 58 20.19 -17.52 -13.24
CA LEU A 58 19.80 -16.66 -14.35
C LEU A 58 20.96 -16.63 -15.35
N GLU A 59 20.82 -17.38 -16.44
CA GLU A 59 21.74 -17.26 -17.57
C GLU A 59 21.58 -15.88 -18.25
N ALA A 60 22.67 -15.37 -18.80
CA ALA A 60 22.65 -14.13 -19.56
C ALA A 60 21.67 -14.26 -20.76
N GLY A 61 20.74 -13.31 -20.90
CA GLY A 61 19.78 -13.25 -22.01
C GLY A 61 18.53 -14.13 -21.89
N GLN A 62 18.28 -14.80 -20.75
CA GLN A 62 17.03 -15.53 -20.51
C GLN A 62 16.26 -14.87 -19.37
N MET A 63 15.44 -13.87 -19.71
CA MET A 63 14.58 -13.20 -18.74
C MET A 63 13.17 -13.01 -19.28
N ILE A 64 12.17 -13.33 -18.47
CA ILE A 64 10.79 -12.90 -18.70
C ILE A 64 10.40 -12.02 -17.51
N LEU A 65 10.14 -10.75 -17.79
CA LEU A 65 9.59 -9.83 -16.81
C LEU A 65 8.09 -9.65 -17.07
N THR A 66 7.29 -9.87 -16.04
CA THR A 66 5.83 -9.73 -16.12
C THR A 66 5.31 -8.86 -14.99
N SER A 67 4.22 -8.13 -15.27
CA SER A 67 3.44 -7.42 -14.27
C SER A 67 2.05 -8.05 -14.21
N PHE A 68 1.44 -8.10 -13.03
CA PHE A 68 0.03 -8.47 -12.91
C PHE A 68 -0.83 -7.31 -13.45
N ALA A 69 -1.01 -7.30 -14.76
CA ALA A 69 -1.92 -6.42 -15.46
C ALA A 69 -2.97 -7.27 -16.17
N ASN A 70 -4.24 -6.91 -16.00
CA ASN A 70 -5.30 -7.37 -16.85
C ASN A 70 -5.11 -6.76 -18.25
N ILE A 71 -4.75 -7.59 -19.22
CA ILE A 71 -4.45 -7.18 -20.60
C ILE A 71 -5.73 -6.74 -21.33
N ASP A 72 -6.89 -7.30 -20.95
CA ASP A 72 -8.17 -6.97 -21.55
C ASP A 72 -8.75 -5.65 -21.03
N ASP A 73 -8.37 -5.26 -19.81
CA ASP A 73 -8.86 -4.04 -19.18
C ASP A 73 -7.80 -3.44 -18.23
N LEU A 74 -7.02 -2.51 -18.77
CA LEU A 74 -5.99 -1.78 -18.03
C LEU A 74 -6.56 -0.90 -16.92
N THR A 75 -7.85 -0.55 -16.94
CA THR A 75 -8.50 0.23 -15.85
C THR A 75 -8.66 -0.60 -14.57
N LYS A 76 -8.69 -1.93 -14.72
CA LYS A 76 -8.65 -2.89 -13.60
C LYS A 76 -7.24 -3.28 -13.18
N SER A 77 -6.22 -2.69 -13.82
CA SER A 77 -4.81 -2.93 -13.53
C SER A 77 -4.21 -1.80 -12.71
N SER A 78 -3.32 -2.12 -11.79
CA SER A 78 -2.60 -1.09 -11.03
C SER A 78 -1.60 -0.35 -11.93
N THR A 79 -1.85 0.95 -12.17
CA THR A 79 -0.89 1.83 -12.87
C THR A 79 0.46 1.85 -12.16
N PHE A 80 0.45 1.88 -10.81
CA PHE A 80 1.66 1.78 -10.02
C PHE A 80 2.41 0.46 -10.27
N GLY A 81 1.69 -0.67 -10.25
CA GLY A 81 2.30 -1.99 -10.50
C GLY A 81 2.97 -2.07 -11.88
N ARG A 82 2.35 -1.49 -12.92
CA ARG A 82 2.93 -1.41 -14.27
C ARG A 82 4.21 -0.56 -14.30
N ILE A 83 4.21 0.60 -13.63
CA ILE A 83 5.39 1.48 -13.56
C ILE A 83 6.54 0.79 -12.82
N VAL A 84 6.27 0.16 -11.67
CA VAL A 84 7.30 -0.57 -10.90
C VAL A 84 7.91 -1.68 -11.75
N ALA A 85 7.08 -2.47 -12.43
CA ALA A 85 7.58 -3.52 -13.32
C ALA A 85 8.47 -2.95 -14.43
N GLN A 86 8.08 -1.83 -15.05
CA GLN A 86 8.91 -1.17 -16.07
C GLN A 86 10.25 -0.69 -15.51
N GLN A 87 10.28 -0.08 -14.33
CA GLN A 87 11.52 0.41 -13.72
C GLN A 87 12.46 -0.73 -13.32
N VAL A 88 11.91 -1.82 -12.77
CA VAL A 88 12.70 -3.03 -12.48
C VAL A 88 13.27 -3.62 -13.77
N GLY A 89 12.46 -3.72 -14.82
CA GLY A 89 12.90 -4.21 -16.14
C GLY A 89 13.97 -3.36 -16.79
N SER A 90 13.83 -2.04 -16.70
CA SER A 90 14.87 -1.08 -17.10
C SER A 90 16.18 -1.34 -16.35
N GLY A 91 16.10 -1.58 -15.03
CA GLY A 91 17.25 -2.00 -14.23
C GLY A 91 17.91 -3.27 -14.77
N PHE A 92 17.12 -4.28 -15.14
CA PHE A 92 17.62 -5.50 -15.78
C PHE A 92 18.29 -5.27 -17.13
N SER A 93 17.61 -4.56 -18.01
CA SER A 93 18.11 -4.22 -19.34
C SER A 93 19.40 -3.39 -19.28
N SER A 94 19.55 -2.52 -18.27
CA SER A 94 20.76 -1.68 -18.12
C SER A 94 22.03 -2.49 -17.82
N GLN A 95 21.88 -3.73 -17.36
CA GLN A 95 22.98 -4.65 -17.04
C GLN A 95 23.14 -5.76 -18.11
N GLY A 96 22.45 -5.65 -19.25
CA GLY A 96 22.53 -6.61 -20.35
C GLY A 96 21.62 -7.83 -20.23
N HIS A 97 20.64 -7.79 -19.32
CA HIS A 97 19.57 -8.79 -19.24
C HIS A 97 18.33 -8.28 -19.98
N HIS A 98 18.06 -8.85 -21.15
CA HIS A 98 16.91 -8.51 -21.99
C HIS A 98 15.92 -9.68 -22.06
#